data_AF-A0A970ZK13-F1
#
_entry.id   AF-A0A970ZK13-F1
#
_cell.length_a   1.000
_cell.length_b   1.000
_cell.length_c   1.000
_cell.angle_alpha   90.00
_cell.angle_beta   90.00
_cell.angle_gamma   90.00
#
_symmetry.space_group_name_H-M   'P 1'
#
loop_
_entity.id
_entity.type
_entity.pdbx_description
1 polymer ?
#
loop_
_entity_poly.entity_id
_entity_poly.type
_entity_poly.pdbx_seq_one_letter_code
_entity_poly.pdbx_strand_id
1 'polypeptide(L)'
;MGIPSIPVVLSEFYQQETEAARLKGMPGLRIQWVRGPVWAKTREQLRKEVINGKSPISGKNVMEEIVEHITKPLTAEEKKTGEIIRDKGPATFTDTPEKLHKMFLDNRWTDFLPIVLPTEELVNDMLKGTSRRPDEVVGKMSPTNTGNYFEYWTYTVKDVAVNAVMAGCKPEYMPLLLAVASTGKEAISVSDNSFVEMLVINGAIRNEIGLNYDIGAMGPYAHANTTIGRAWSLMSINLGNCGKVGTTYMGTVGNPMNLINIVIAENEEKSPFAPFSVRKGFKKGENVVSLFEGWGVLSAANWRAAAWGSEMNYPQIIKDIVAQQGFLFGTCAILSPPIANFIKDAGHNTIEEFEKWLTPPMTFPKAKAGAA
;
A
#
# COMPACT_ATOMS: atom_id res chain seq x y z
N MET A 1 -16.97 20.21 -22.67
CA MET A 1 -16.10 19.52 -23.63
C MET A 1 -16.07 20.33 -24.91
N GLY A 2 -14.89 20.62 -25.48
CA GLY A 2 -14.71 21.52 -26.64
C GLY A 2 -13.60 22.55 -26.50
N ILE A 3 -12.95 22.62 -25.34
CA ILE A 3 -11.76 23.46 -25.12
C ILE A 3 -10.53 22.56 -25.28
N PRO A 4 -9.65 22.83 -26.27
CA PRO A 4 -8.37 22.15 -26.38
C PRO A 4 -7.59 22.25 -25.05
N SER A 5 -7.25 21.11 -24.49
CA SER A 5 -6.63 20.99 -23.17
C SER A 5 -5.59 19.88 -23.19
N ILE A 6 -4.53 20.05 -22.41
CA ILE A 6 -3.45 19.08 -22.29
C ILE A 6 -3.10 18.90 -20.81
N PRO A 7 -2.90 17.66 -20.35
CA PRO A 7 -2.30 17.41 -19.05
C PRO A 7 -0.80 17.78 -19.08
N VAL A 8 -0.32 18.35 -17.98
CA VAL A 8 1.11 18.60 -17.73
C VAL A 8 1.53 17.68 -16.60
N VAL A 9 2.47 16.78 -16.87
CA VAL A 9 2.85 15.70 -15.96
C VAL A 9 4.36 15.62 -15.84
N LEU A 10 4.86 15.16 -14.69
CA LEU A 10 6.28 14.89 -14.50
C LEU A 10 6.72 13.73 -15.41
N SER A 11 7.88 13.86 -16.05
CA SER A 11 8.45 12.85 -16.96
C SER A 11 8.64 11.47 -16.33
N GLU A 12 8.78 11.43 -15.01
CA GLU A 12 8.94 10.23 -14.20
C GLU A 12 7.70 9.30 -14.29
N PHE A 13 6.53 9.85 -14.61
CA PHE A 13 5.27 9.10 -14.82
C PHE A 13 4.99 8.77 -16.29
N TYR A 14 5.98 8.91 -17.19
CA TYR A 14 5.78 8.71 -18.62
C TYR A 14 5.12 7.36 -18.97
N GLN A 15 5.66 6.27 -18.44
CA GLN A 15 5.15 4.92 -18.70
C GLN A 15 3.75 4.73 -18.11
N GLN A 16 3.54 5.18 -16.87
CA GLN A 16 2.25 5.10 -16.17
C GLN A 16 1.14 5.80 -16.94
N GLU A 17 1.30 7.08 -17.27
CA GLU A 17 0.22 7.85 -17.90
C GLU A 17 0.02 7.46 -19.37
N THR A 18 1.07 7.01 -20.06
CA THR A 18 0.94 6.42 -21.40
C THR A 18 0.11 5.14 -21.35
N GLU A 19 0.35 4.27 -20.36
CA GLU A 19 -0.46 3.07 -20.14
C GLU A 19 -1.90 3.45 -19.75
N ALA A 20 -2.09 4.40 -18.84
CA ALA A 20 -3.40 4.86 -18.41
C ALA A 20 -4.22 5.46 -19.56
N ALA A 21 -3.61 6.31 -20.40
CA ALA A 21 -4.26 6.87 -21.58
C ALA A 21 -4.67 5.78 -22.58
N ARG A 22 -3.79 4.80 -22.81
CA ARG A 22 -4.07 3.63 -23.65
C ARG A 22 -5.23 2.81 -23.11
N LEU A 23 -5.29 2.57 -21.79
CA LEU A 23 -6.38 1.84 -21.14
C LEU A 23 -7.73 2.57 -21.23
N LYS A 24 -7.71 3.90 -21.33
CA LYS A 24 -8.90 4.72 -21.57
C LYS A 24 -9.24 4.88 -23.05
N GLY A 25 -8.63 4.10 -23.94
CA GLY A 25 -8.89 4.14 -25.38
C GLY A 25 -8.32 5.39 -26.06
N MET A 26 -7.31 6.03 -25.47
CA MET A 26 -6.63 7.22 -26.02
C MET A 26 -5.11 6.98 -26.15
N PRO A 27 -4.67 6.00 -26.96
CA PRO A 27 -3.26 5.63 -27.08
C PRO A 27 -2.32 6.76 -27.55
N GLY A 28 -2.86 7.75 -28.27
CA GLY A 28 -2.12 8.93 -28.72
C GLY A 28 -2.48 10.21 -27.98
N LEU A 29 -2.93 10.12 -26.71
CA LEU A 29 -3.22 11.29 -25.90
C LEU A 29 -1.96 12.18 -25.79
N ARG A 30 -2.07 13.45 -26.19
CA ARG A 30 -1.00 14.43 -26.02
C ARG A 30 -0.86 14.78 -24.54
N ILE A 31 0.35 14.60 -24.01
CA ILE A 31 0.72 14.95 -22.64
C ILE A 31 1.97 15.82 -22.71
N GLN A 32 1.97 16.93 -21.97
CA GLN A 32 3.20 17.70 -21.79
C GLN A 32 4.02 17.13 -20.64
N TRP A 33 5.28 16.85 -20.91
CA TRP A 33 6.21 16.32 -19.92
C TRP A 33 7.13 17.41 -19.39
N VAL A 34 7.24 17.50 -18.08
CA VAL A 34 8.12 18.46 -17.39
C VAL A 34 9.02 17.76 -16.38
N ARG A 35 10.13 18.39 -16.03
CA ARG A 35 11.09 17.84 -15.08
C ARG A 35 10.61 18.02 -13.63
N GLY A 36 10.55 16.93 -12.86
CA GLY A 36 10.29 16.97 -11.42
C GLY A 36 11.54 17.25 -10.55
N PRO A 37 11.35 17.40 -9.22
CA PRO A 37 10.09 17.76 -8.57
C PRO A 37 9.73 19.23 -8.86
N VAL A 38 8.44 19.56 -8.92
CA VAL A 38 7.97 20.95 -9.07
C VAL A 38 7.73 21.62 -7.71
N TRP A 39 7.43 20.81 -6.69
CA TRP A 39 7.38 21.26 -5.31
C TRP A 39 8.83 21.44 -4.80
N ALA A 40 9.05 22.42 -3.92
CA ALA A 40 10.38 22.85 -3.45
C ALA A 40 11.27 23.65 -4.42
N LYS A 41 10.72 24.19 -5.52
CA LYS A 41 11.41 25.15 -6.39
C LYS A 41 10.92 26.58 -6.16
N THR A 42 11.81 27.56 -6.27
CA THR A 42 11.43 28.98 -6.31
C THR A 42 10.69 29.31 -7.60
N ARG A 43 10.02 30.47 -7.66
CA ARG A 43 9.33 30.93 -8.88
C ARG A 43 10.32 31.09 -10.04
N GLU A 44 11.52 31.57 -9.78
CA GLU A 44 12.58 31.76 -10.77
C GLU A 44 13.07 30.41 -11.31
N GLN A 45 13.26 29.41 -10.43
CA GLN A 45 13.63 28.06 -10.83
C GLN A 45 12.53 27.40 -11.67
N LEU A 46 11.26 27.51 -11.26
CA LEU A 46 10.12 27.01 -12.04
C LEU A 46 10.05 27.67 -13.41
N ARG A 47 10.21 28.99 -13.49
CA ARG A 47 10.25 29.71 -14.77
C ARG A 47 11.38 29.22 -15.65
N LYS A 48 12.59 29.07 -15.11
CA LYS A 48 13.77 28.67 -15.88
C LYS A 48 13.71 27.21 -16.34
N GLU A 49 13.34 26.30 -15.45
CA GLU A 49 13.52 24.86 -15.66
C GLU A 49 12.26 24.16 -16.17
N VAL A 50 11.08 24.68 -15.86
CA VAL A 50 9.80 24.07 -16.24
C VAL A 50 9.15 24.86 -17.38
N ILE A 51 8.91 26.16 -17.19
CA ILE A 51 8.19 26.98 -18.18
C ILE A 51 9.08 27.24 -19.41
N ASN A 52 10.25 27.84 -19.21
CA ASN A 52 11.22 28.15 -20.27
C ASN A 52 12.20 27.00 -20.51
N GLY A 53 11.99 25.86 -19.84
CA GLY A 53 12.82 24.67 -19.95
C GLY A 53 12.46 23.83 -21.17
N LYS A 54 13.12 22.68 -21.25
CA LYS A 54 12.86 21.67 -22.28
C LYS A 54 12.15 20.46 -21.70
N SER A 55 11.21 19.91 -22.46
CA SER A 55 10.56 18.64 -22.19
C SER A 55 11.62 17.53 -22.10
N PRO A 56 11.69 16.76 -20.99
CA PRO A 56 12.64 15.66 -20.86
C PRO A 56 12.41 14.52 -21.87
N ILE A 57 11.21 14.42 -22.44
CA ILE A 57 10.82 13.35 -23.37
C ILE A 57 11.08 13.74 -24.82
N SER A 58 10.69 14.95 -25.24
CA SER A 58 10.80 15.38 -26.64
C SER A 58 11.99 16.29 -26.92
N GLY A 59 12.62 16.86 -25.89
CA GLY A 59 13.69 17.84 -26.02
C GLY A 59 13.26 19.22 -26.54
N LYS A 60 11.96 19.43 -26.82
CA LYS A 60 11.40 20.73 -27.25
C LYS A 60 11.23 21.68 -26.07
N ASN A 61 11.13 22.98 -26.35
CA ASN A 61 10.77 23.97 -25.32
C ASN A 61 9.35 23.70 -24.83
N VAL A 62 9.15 23.68 -23.50
CA VAL A 62 7.89 23.25 -22.89
C VAL A 62 6.71 24.11 -23.36
N MET A 63 6.80 25.44 -23.25
CA MET A 63 5.68 26.30 -23.65
C MET A 63 5.39 26.27 -25.15
N GLU A 64 6.40 26.12 -26.00
CA GLU A 64 6.19 26.00 -27.44
C GLU A 64 5.46 24.70 -27.77
N GLU A 65 5.87 23.58 -27.18
CA GLU A 65 5.23 22.28 -27.36
C GLU A 65 3.80 22.25 -26.82
N ILE A 66 3.54 22.90 -25.68
CA ILE A 66 2.19 23.11 -25.16
C ILE A 66 1.31 23.80 -26.20
N VAL A 67 1.79 24.90 -26.79
CA VAL A 67 1.05 25.62 -27.83
C VAL A 67 0.82 24.73 -29.05
N GLU A 68 1.82 23.98 -29.50
CA GLU A 68 1.67 23.02 -30.61
C GLU A 68 0.58 21.99 -30.31
N HIS A 69 0.59 21.38 -29.12
CA HIS A 69 -0.37 20.34 -28.74
C HIS A 69 -1.82 20.85 -28.70
N ILE A 70 -2.03 22.10 -28.32
CA ILE A 70 -3.36 22.71 -28.18
C ILE A 70 -3.86 23.27 -29.52
N THR A 71 -2.97 23.76 -30.39
CA THR A 71 -3.35 24.48 -31.62
C THR A 71 -3.34 23.62 -32.88
N LYS A 72 -2.48 22.60 -32.96
CA LYS A 72 -2.39 21.74 -34.15
C LYS A 72 -3.50 20.69 -34.14
N PRO A 73 -4.15 20.39 -35.29
CA PRO A 73 -5.09 19.28 -35.39
C PRO A 73 -4.46 17.95 -34.95
N LEU A 74 -5.27 17.03 -34.42
CA LEU A 74 -4.84 15.66 -34.13
C LEU A 74 -4.49 14.93 -35.45
N THR A 75 -3.37 14.23 -35.44
CA THR A 75 -2.94 13.32 -36.50
C THR A 75 -3.84 12.08 -36.55
N ALA A 76 -3.73 11.28 -37.61
CA ALA A 76 -4.47 10.02 -37.72
C ALA A 76 -4.12 9.04 -36.58
N GLU A 77 -2.86 9.03 -36.14
CA GLU A 77 -2.42 8.19 -35.02
C GLU A 77 -3.03 8.64 -33.69
N GLU A 78 -3.05 9.94 -33.42
CA GLU A 78 -3.61 10.52 -32.18
C GLU A 78 -5.13 10.40 -32.11
N LYS A 79 -5.80 10.27 -33.27
CA LYS A 79 -7.24 9.99 -33.35
C LYS A 79 -7.60 8.53 -33.13
N LYS A 80 -6.63 7.61 -33.09
CA LYS A 80 -6.93 6.21 -32.83
C LYS A 80 -7.56 6.08 -31.45
N THR A 81 -8.66 5.35 -31.41
CA THR A 81 -9.38 4.99 -30.20
C THR A 81 -9.82 3.53 -30.30
N GLY A 82 -10.18 2.93 -29.18
CA GLY A 82 -10.66 1.55 -29.13
C GLY A 82 -10.76 1.02 -27.71
N GLU A 83 -11.42 -0.12 -27.59
CA GLU A 83 -11.49 -0.88 -26.35
C GLU A 83 -10.41 -1.97 -26.34
N ILE A 84 -9.75 -2.14 -25.20
CA ILE A 84 -8.83 -3.26 -24.99
C ILE A 84 -9.62 -4.35 -24.29
N ILE A 85 -10.04 -5.35 -25.06
CA ILE A 85 -10.64 -6.56 -24.50
C ILE A 85 -9.50 -7.40 -23.92
N ARG A 86 -9.51 -7.59 -22.59
CA ARG A 86 -8.59 -8.47 -21.88
C ARG A 86 -9.22 -9.84 -21.77
N ASP A 87 -8.53 -10.85 -22.30
CA ASP A 87 -8.87 -12.24 -22.04
C ASP A 87 -8.38 -12.63 -20.63
N LYS A 88 -9.15 -13.46 -19.92
CA LYS A 88 -8.73 -14.06 -18.64
C LYS A 88 -7.66 -15.12 -18.83
N GLY A 89 -7.42 -15.54 -20.08
CA GLY A 89 -6.51 -16.63 -20.41
C GLY A 89 -7.12 -17.99 -20.04
N PRO A 90 -6.33 -19.08 -20.17
CA PRO A 90 -6.80 -20.41 -19.83
C PRO A 90 -7.01 -20.57 -18.33
N ALA A 91 -7.97 -21.41 -17.95
CA ALA A 91 -8.29 -21.68 -16.55
C ALA A 91 -7.18 -22.47 -15.81
N THR A 92 -6.35 -23.21 -16.54
CA THR A 92 -5.28 -24.04 -16.00
C THR A 92 -4.07 -24.04 -16.94
N PHE A 93 -2.89 -24.29 -16.38
CA PHE A 93 -1.63 -24.45 -17.10
C PHE A 93 -1.02 -25.80 -16.72
N THR A 94 -0.47 -26.54 -17.69
CA THR A 94 0.14 -27.85 -17.47
C THR A 94 1.55 -27.85 -18.04
N ASP A 95 2.55 -28.02 -17.17
CA ASP A 95 3.94 -28.25 -17.54
C ASP A 95 4.70 -28.81 -16.32
N THR A 96 6.02 -29.03 -16.46
CA THR A 96 6.94 -29.31 -15.35
C THR A 96 6.96 -28.18 -14.32
N PRO A 97 7.16 -28.45 -13.02
CA PRO A 97 7.22 -27.43 -11.98
C PRO A 97 8.21 -26.30 -12.28
N GLU A 98 9.38 -26.63 -12.82
CA GLU A 98 10.43 -25.66 -13.14
C GLU A 98 9.97 -24.65 -14.20
N LYS A 99 9.30 -25.12 -15.25
CA LYS A 99 8.75 -24.25 -16.30
C LYS A 99 7.56 -23.45 -15.81
N LEU A 100 6.71 -24.02 -14.96
CA LEU A 100 5.61 -23.28 -14.34
C LEU A 100 6.16 -22.17 -13.43
N HIS A 101 7.16 -22.43 -12.58
CA HIS A 101 7.80 -21.38 -11.80
C HIS A 101 8.40 -20.28 -12.68
N LYS A 102 9.10 -20.67 -13.75
CA LYS A 102 9.63 -19.71 -14.73
C LYS A 102 8.51 -18.87 -15.36
N MET A 103 7.39 -19.49 -15.74
CA MET A 103 6.24 -18.79 -16.29
C MET A 103 5.67 -17.76 -15.31
N PHE A 104 5.52 -18.09 -14.03
CA PHE A 104 5.04 -17.13 -13.02
C PHE A 104 6.00 -15.95 -12.85
N LEU A 105 7.32 -16.19 -12.90
CA LEU A 105 8.33 -15.13 -12.86
C LEU A 105 8.28 -14.24 -14.11
N ASP A 106 8.26 -14.84 -15.30
CA ASP A 106 8.25 -14.13 -16.58
C ASP A 106 7.00 -13.25 -16.73
N ASN A 107 5.84 -13.73 -16.25
CA ASN A 107 4.58 -13.00 -16.30
C ASN A 107 4.35 -12.07 -15.09
N ARG A 108 5.26 -12.09 -14.09
CA ARG A 108 5.14 -11.38 -12.80
C ARG A 108 3.82 -11.69 -12.06
N TRP A 109 3.44 -12.95 -12.01
CA TRP A 109 2.33 -13.45 -11.19
C TRP A 109 2.78 -13.81 -9.76
N THR A 110 3.97 -13.36 -9.38
CA THR A 110 4.62 -13.67 -8.11
C THR A 110 5.43 -12.46 -7.63
N ASP A 111 5.79 -12.50 -6.36
CA ASP A 111 6.64 -11.54 -5.63
C ASP A 111 8.15 -11.83 -5.80
N PHE A 112 8.53 -12.57 -6.84
CA PHE A 112 9.88 -13.07 -7.14
C PHE A 112 10.45 -14.10 -6.13
N LEU A 113 9.70 -14.42 -5.07
CA LEU A 113 10.01 -15.55 -4.20
C LEU A 113 9.44 -16.85 -4.80
N PRO A 114 10.02 -18.02 -4.48
CA PRO A 114 9.40 -19.30 -4.79
C PRO A 114 7.97 -19.38 -4.24
N ILE A 115 7.04 -19.86 -5.05
CA ILE A 115 5.63 -20.06 -4.66
C ILE A 115 5.36 -21.55 -4.47
N VAL A 116 4.29 -21.89 -3.76
CA VAL A 116 3.66 -23.21 -3.92
C VAL A 116 2.80 -23.15 -5.17
N LEU A 117 3.00 -24.06 -6.13
CA LEU A 117 2.16 -24.08 -7.34
C LEU A 117 0.70 -24.39 -6.94
N PRO A 118 -0.27 -23.52 -7.29
CA PRO A 118 -1.65 -23.65 -6.83
C PRO A 118 -2.41 -24.69 -7.64
N THR A 119 -2.07 -25.97 -7.43
CA THR A 119 -2.78 -27.10 -8.03
C THR A 119 -4.23 -27.16 -7.55
N GLU A 120 -5.10 -27.78 -8.34
CA GLU A 120 -6.52 -27.92 -7.99
C GLU A 120 -6.72 -28.62 -6.63
N GLU A 121 -5.90 -29.61 -6.31
CA GLU A 121 -5.93 -30.30 -5.02
C GLU A 121 -5.64 -29.35 -3.85
N LEU A 122 -4.54 -28.59 -3.94
CA LEU A 122 -4.14 -27.67 -2.88
C LEU A 122 -5.12 -26.51 -2.72
N VAL A 123 -5.70 -26.02 -3.82
CA VAL A 123 -6.74 -24.99 -3.78
C VAL A 123 -8.02 -25.54 -3.15
N ASN A 124 -8.42 -26.77 -3.47
CA ASN A 124 -9.58 -27.41 -2.86
C ASN A 124 -9.36 -27.68 -1.36
N ASP A 125 -8.14 -28.02 -0.93
CA ASP A 125 -7.81 -28.15 0.48
C ASP A 125 -7.86 -26.80 1.21
N MET A 126 -7.27 -25.76 0.62
CA MET A 126 -7.36 -24.39 1.13
C MET A 126 -8.81 -23.93 1.33
N LEU A 127 -9.70 -24.24 0.38
CA LEU A 127 -11.11 -23.88 0.44
C LEU A 127 -11.87 -24.54 1.61
N LYS A 128 -11.37 -25.62 2.21
CA LYS A 128 -11.97 -26.21 3.43
C LYS A 128 -11.87 -25.28 4.64
N GLY A 129 -10.98 -24.29 4.59
CA GLY A 129 -10.82 -23.25 5.62
C GLY A 129 -11.96 -22.24 5.72
N THR A 130 -12.97 -22.34 4.84
CA THR A 130 -14.13 -21.43 4.86
C THR A 130 -15.41 -22.16 4.48
N SER A 131 -16.55 -21.64 4.94
CA SER A 131 -17.89 -22.08 4.50
C SER A 131 -18.44 -21.26 3.34
N ARG A 132 -17.75 -20.21 2.89
CA ARG A 132 -18.18 -19.38 1.76
C ARG A 132 -18.01 -20.13 0.45
N ARG A 133 -18.85 -19.84 -0.55
CA ARG A 133 -18.80 -20.57 -1.82
C ARG A 133 -17.59 -20.13 -2.65
N PRO A 134 -16.91 -21.03 -3.39
CA PRO A 134 -15.72 -20.67 -4.16
C PRO A 134 -15.94 -19.57 -5.21
N ASP A 135 -17.13 -19.50 -5.80
CA ASP A 135 -17.54 -18.52 -6.83
C ASP A 135 -18.06 -17.19 -6.25
N GLU A 136 -18.20 -17.11 -4.93
CA GLU A 136 -18.69 -15.92 -4.25
C GLU A 136 -17.70 -14.77 -4.40
N VAL A 137 -18.17 -13.62 -4.86
CA VAL A 137 -17.35 -12.40 -4.94
C VAL A 137 -16.98 -11.93 -3.53
N VAL A 138 -15.69 -11.75 -3.31
CA VAL A 138 -15.16 -11.25 -2.03
C VAL A 138 -15.01 -9.74 -2.07
N GLY A 139 -14.54 -9.20 -3.19
CA GLY A 139 -14.29 -7.77 -3.33
C GLY A 139 -13.78 -7.41 -4.71
N LYS A 140 -13.27 -6.18 -4.79
CA LYS A 140 -12.60 -5.64 -5.96
C LYS A 140 -11.41 -4.78 -5.53
N MET A 141 -10.36 -4.76 -6.35
CA MET A 141 -9.12 -4.04 -6.04
C MET A 141 -8.57 -3.36 -7.31
N SER A 142 -7.83 -2.28 -7.12
CA SER A 142 -7.19 -1.49 -8.17
C SER A 142 -5.92 -0.85 -7.58
N PRO A 143 -4.84 -0.63 -8.34
CA PRO A 143 -3.57 -0.12 -7.81
C PRO A 143 -3.65 1.24 -7.11
N THR A 144 -4.68 2.03 -7.39
CA THR A 144 -4.91 3.33 -6.75
C THR A 144 -6.16 3.37 -5.87
N ASN A 145 -6.91 2.26 -5.77
CA ASN A 145 -8.20 2.15 -5.07
C ASN A 145 -9.20 3.30 -5.31
N THR A 146 -9.12 3.92 -6.49
CA THR A 146 -10.06 4.97 -6.93
C THR A 146 -10.93 4.53 -8.10
N GLY A 147 -10.53 3.48 -8.83
CA GLY A 147 -11.19 3.02 -10.05
C GLY A 147 -11.12 4.00 -11.24
N ASN A 148 -10.46 5.15 -11.07
CA ASN A 148 -10.43 6.23 -12.07
C ASN A 148 -9.19 6.17 -12.97
N TYR A 149 -8.07 5.68 -12.45
CA TYR A 149 -6.80 5.60 -13.18
C TYR A 149 -6.57 4.20 -13.73
N PHE A 150 -6.89 3.20 -12.93
CA PHE A 150 -6.86 1.80 -13.28
C PHE A 150 -8.21 1.17 -12.94
N GLU A 151 -8.68 0.29 -13.81
CA GLU A 151 -9.93 -0.45 -13.59
C GLU A 151 -9.91 -1.28 -12.31
N TYR A 152 -11.08 -1.51 -11.73
CA TYR A 152 -11.24 -2.46 -10.64
C TYR A 152 -11.27 -3.89 -11.18
N TRP A 153 -10.49 -4.76 -10.58
CA TRP A 153 -10.54 -6.21 -10.81
C TRP A 153 -11.40 -6.84 -9.73
N THR A 154 -12.39 -7.64 -10.14
CA THR A 154 -13.28 -8.36 -9.21
C THR A 154 -12.74 -9.77 -9.00
N TYR A 155 -12.72 -10.23 -7.75
CA TYR A 155 -12.19 -11.54 -7.37
C TYR A 155 -13.11 -12.29 -6.40
N THR A 156 -12.98 -13.61 -6.45
CA THR A 156 -13.80 -14.57 -5.72
C THR A 156 -13.07 -15.21 -4.56
N VAL A 157 -13.77 -16.02 -3.77
CA VAL A 157 -13.18 -16.84 -2.69
C VAL A 157 -12.11 -17.78 -3.25
N LYS A 158 -12.34 -18.38 -4.43
CA LYS A 158 -11.35 -19.25 -5.10
C LYS A 158 -10.08 -18.48 -5.48
N ASP A 159 -10.21 -17.25 -5.95
CA ASP A 159 -9.06 -16.43 -6.33
C ASP A 159 -8.21 -16.05 -5.11
N VAL A 160 -8.84 -15.78 -3.96
CA VAL A 160 -8.14 -15.60 -2.67
C VAL A 160 -7.43 -16.89 -2.26
N ALA A 161 -8.09 -18.05 -2.37
CA ALA A 161 -7.50 -19.34 -2.04
C ALA A 161 -6.27 -19.68 -2.91
N VAL A 162 -6.30 -19.37 -4.21
CA VAL A 162 -5.14 -19.54 -5.12
C VAL A 162 -3.94 -18.75 -4.61
N ASN A 163 -4.11 -17.47 -4.27
CA ASN A 163 -3.03 -16.63 -3.76
C ASN A 163 -2.55 -17.07 -2.36
N ALA A 164 -3.47 -17.57 -1.53
CA ALA A 164 -3.14 -18.14 -0.23
C ALA A 164 -2.25 -19.39 -0.36
N VAL A 165 -2.58 -20.30 -1.29
CA VAL A 165 -1.74 -21.47 -1.59
C VAL A 165 -0.38 -21.00 -2.07
N MET A 166 -0.31 -20.09 -3.03
CA MET A 166 0.95 -19.56 -3.56
C MET A 166 1.87 -19.01 -2.46
N ALA A 167 1.30 -18.35 -1.45
CA ALA A 167 2.01 -17.81 -0.30
C ALA A 167 2.48 -18.89 0.71
N GLY A 168 1.96 -20.11 0.62
CA GLY A 168 2.17 -21.18 1.58
C GLY A 168 1.27 -21.10 2.82
N CYS A 169 0.14 -20.40 2.74
CA CYS A 169 -0.81 -20.34 3.86
C CYS A 169 -1.39 -21.73 4.19
N LYS A 170 -1.94 -21.86 5.40
CA LYS A 170 -2.74 -23.02 5.80
C LYS A 170 -4.24 -22.70 5.66
N PRO A 171 -5.12 -23.70 5.48
CA PRO A 171 -6.57 -23.48 5.37
C PRO A 171 -7.15 -22.69 6.53
N GLU A 172 -6.65 -22.88 7.76
CA GLU A 172 -7.15 -22.18 8.96
C GLU A 172 -6.97 -20.66 8.89
N TYR A 173 -6.14 -20.15 7.97
CA TYR A 173 -5.91 -18.72 7.78
C TYR A 173 -6.97 -18.06 6.88
N MET A 174 -7.76 -18.87 6.16
CA MET A 174 -8.74 -18.36 5.19
C MET A 174 -9.76 -17.36 5.74
N PRO A 175 -10.32 -17.51 6.95
CA PRO A 175 -11.24 -16.52 7.49
C PRO A 175 -10.61 -15.11 7.58
N LEU A 176 -9.34 -15.03 8.02
CA LEU A 176 -8.60 -13.77 8.11
C LEU A 176 -8.23 -13.24 6.73
N LEU A 177 -7.78 -14.10 5.81
CA LEU A 177 -7.45 -13.69 4.43
C LEU A 177 -8.67 -13.15 3.69
N LEU A 178 -9.85 -13.76 3.89
CA LEU A 178 -11.10 -13.27 3.32
C LEU A 178 -11.53 -11.94 3.95
N ALA A 179 -11.30 -11.74 5.26
CA ALA A 179 -11.54 -10.45 5.90
C ALA A 179 -10.64 -9.35 5.30
N VAL A 180 -9.34 -9.60 5.15
CA VAL A 180 -8.39 -8.68 4.49
C VAL A 180 -8.82 -8.41 3.05
N ALA A 181 -9.09 -9.45 2.26
CA ALA A 181 -9.50 -9.33 0.87
C ALA A 181 -10.84 -8.59 0.69
N SER A 182 -11.77 -8.69 1.65
CA SER A 182 -13.06 -7.99 1.58
C SER A 182 -12.94 -6.47 1.67
N THR A 183 -11.82 -5.95 2.19
CA THR A 183 -11.57 -4.50 2.27
C THR A 183 -11.30 -3.86 0.91
N GLY A 184 -10.84 -4.65 -0.07
CA GLY A 184 -10.37 -4.14 -1.36
C GLY A 184 -9.08 -3.32 -1.30
N LYS A 185 -8.45 -3.20 -0.12
CA LYS A 185 -7.18 -2.49 0.06
C LYS A 185 -6.01 -3.36 -0.40
N GLU A 186 -5.22 -2.83 -1.30
CA GLU A 186 -3.98 -3.38 -1.79
C GLU A 186 -2.85 -3.26 -0.75
N ALA A 187 -1.99 -4.26 -0.69
CA ALA A 187 -0.72 -4.29 0.02
C ALA A 187 0.37 -3.45 -0.67
N ILE A 188 0.20 -3.24 -1.98
CA ILE A 188 1.17 -2.60 -2.87
C ILE A 188 0.42 -1.54 -3.67
N SER A 189 0.54 -0.28 -3.26
CA SER A 189 -0.14 0.85 -3.90
C SER A 189 0.75 1.60 -4.90
N VAL A 190 0.14 2.44 -5.73
CA VAL A 190 0.87 3.35 -6.63
C VAL A 190 1.27 4.61 -5.88
N SER A 191 2.55 4.73 -5.54
CA SER A 191 3.13 5.95 -4.97
C SER A 191 4.62 6.05 -5.30
N ASP A 192 5.13 7.27 -5.46
CA ASP A 192 6.56 7.57 -5.53
C ASP A 192 7.28 7.43 -4.18
N ASN A 193 6.53 7.48 -3.07
CA ASN A 193 7.02 7.48 -1.69
C ASN A 193 7.31 6.09 -1.10
N SER A 194 7.11 5.00 -1.85
CA SER A 194 7.47 3.63 -1.42
C SER A 194 6.82 3.22 -0.08
N PHE A 195 5.49 3.33 0.02
CA PHE A 195 4.75 2.93 1.22
C PHE A 195 4.82 1.42 1.50
N VAL A 196 4.50 1.05 2.74
CA VAL A 196 4.23 -0.30 3.22
C VAL A 196 2.91 -0.31 3.97
N GLU A 197 2.23 -1.45 3.93
CA GLU A 197 0.99 -1.67 4.63
C GLU A 197 1.19 -2.47 5.92
N MET A 198 0.24 -2.34 6.85
CA MET A 198 0.24 -3.04 8.12
C MET A 198 -1.13 -3.63 8.44
N LEU A 199 -1.15 -4.88 8.87
CA LEU A 199 -2.28 -5.56 9.48
C LEU A 199 -2.08 -5.59 10.99
N VAL A 200 -3.02 -5.00 11.73
CA VAL A 200 -3.16 -5.20 13.19
C VAL A 200 -4.31 -6.16 13.43
N ILE A 201 -4.02 -7.29 14.07
CA ILE A 201 -4.96 -8.39 14.27
C ILE A 201 -5.27 -8.53 15.76
N ASN A 202 -6.57 -8.59 16.06
CA ASN A 202 -7.15 -8.72 17.40
C ASN A 202 -8.04 -9.95 17.49
N GLY A 203 -8.35 -10.36 18.73
CA GLY A 203 -9.30 -11.42 19.02
C GLY A 203 -8.69 -12.81 19.18
N ALA A 204 -9.55 -13.81 19.35
CA ALA A 204 -9.18 -15.20 19.61
C ALA A 204 -8.36 -15.83 18.47
N ILE A 205 -8.57 -15.37 17.24
CA ILE A 205 -7.89 -15.87 16.04
C ILE A 205 -6.37 -15.80 16.16
N ARG A 206 -5.84 -14.82 16.92
CA ARG A 206 -4.40 -14.72 17.22
C ARG A 206 -3.83 -16.03 17.75
N ASN A 207 -4.56 -16.68 18.64
CA ASN A 207 -4.17 -17.96 19.25
C ASN A 207 -4.54 -19.14 18.35
N GLU A 208 -5.72 -19.12 17.75
CA GLU A 208 -6.25 -20.23 16.94
C GLU A 208 -5.34 -20.57 15.75
N ILE A 209 -4.75 -19.55 15.10
CA ILE A 209 -3.91 -19.75 13.92
C ILE A 209 -2.41 -19.64 14.21
N GLY A 210 -2.04 -19.37 15.47
CA GLY A 210 -0.65 -19.25 15.91
C GLY A 210 0.06 -18.00 15.40
N LEU A 211 -0.59 -16.83 15.46
CA LEU A 211 0.09 -15.56 15.22
C LEU A 211 1.07 -15.26 16.36
N ASN A 212 2.24 -14.72 16.02
CA ASN A 212 3.16 -14.18 17.02
C ASN A 212 2.74 -12.77 17.43
N TYR A 213 2.65 -12.53 18.73
CA TYR A 213 2.38 -11.24 19.37
C TYR A 213 3.29 -10.99 20.60
N ASP A 214 4.33 -11.80 20.79
CA ASP A 214 5.29 -11.65 21.89
C ASP A 214 6.65 -11.15 21.35
N ILE A 215 7.77 -11.66 21.86
CA ILE A 215 9.11 -11.32 21.38
C ILE A 215 9.18 -11.48 19.86
N GLY A 216 9.59 -10.41 19.17
CA GLY A 216 9.65 -10.37 17.72
C GLY A 216 8.28 -10.33 17.04
N ALA A 217 7.25 -9.72 17.64
CA ALA A 217 5.88 -9.63 17.12
C ALA A 217 5.74 -9.12 15.67
N MET A 218 6.67 -8.28 15.20
CA MET A 218 6.72 -7.78 13.80
C MET A 218 7.76 -8.52 12.93
N GLY A 219 8.39 -9.57 13.47
CA GLY A 219 9.41 -10.36 12.78
C GLY A 219 8.87 -11.64 12.16
N PRO A 220 9.69 -12.37 11.38
CA PRO A 220 9.26 -13.55 10.61
C PRO A 220 9.16 -14.83 11.45
N TYR A 221 9.01 -14.71 12.77
CA TYR A 221 9.13 -15.84 13.71
C TYR A 221 7.84 -16.64 13.89
N ALA A 222 6.82 -16.35 13.09
CA ALA A 222 5.61 -17.16 12.96
C ALA A 222 5.24 -17.35 11.49
N HIS A 223 4.89 -18.60 11.16
CA HIS A 223 4.43 -18.98 9.83
C HIS A 223 3.20 -18.15 9.42
N ALA A 224 2.20 -18.05 10.29
CA ALA A 224 0.97 -17.30 10.03
C ALA A 224 1.25 -15.83 9.68
N ASN A 225 1.99 -15.08 10.50
CA ASN A 225 2.32 -13.68 10.22
C ASN A 225 2.97 -13.52 8.84
N THR A 226 3.96 -14.36 8.54
CA THR A 226 4.75 -14.28 7.31
C THR A 226 3.92 -14.61 6.08
N THR A 227 3.18 -15.72 6.08
CA THR A 227 2.43 -16.16 4.91
C THR A 227 1.17 -15.32 4.68
N ILE A 228 0.50 -14.83 5.72
CA ILE A 228 -0.66 -13.92 5.58
C ILE A 228 -0.24 -12.62 4.92
N GLY A 229 0.85 -12.02 5.38
CA GLY A 229 1.36 -10.78 4.83
C GLY A 229 1.83 -10.93 3.38
N ARG A 230 2.50 -12.04 3.07
CA ARG A 230 2.87 -12.41 1.70
C ARG A 230 1.66 -12.69 0.80
N ALA A 231 0.63 -13.39 1.31
CA ALA A 231 -0.60 -13.65 0.58
C ALA A 231 -1.31 -12.34 0.21
N TRP A 232 -1.27 -11.32 1.07
CA TRP A 232 -1.82 -10.00 0.75
C TRP A 232 -1.07 -9.30 -0.38
N SER A 233 0.26 -9.40 -0.43
CA SER A 233 1.07 -8.93 -1.57
C SER A 233 0.72 -9.67 -2.87
N LEU A 234 0.62 -11.00 -2.83
CA LEU A 234 0.24 -11.80 -4.01
C LEU A 234 -1.19 -11.47 -4.48
N MET A 235 -2.15 -11.30 -3.55
CA MET A 235 -3.49 -10.84 -3.89
C MET A 235 -3.46 -9.48 -4.59
N SER A 236 -2.59 -8.56 -4.16
CA SER A 236 -2.47 -7.24 -4.80
C SER A 236 -1.96 -7.34 -6.22
N ILE A 237 -0.95 -8.19 -6.45
CA ILE A 237 -0.38 -8.45 -7.79
C ILE A 237 -1.43 -9.10 -8.70
N ASN A 238 -2.03 -10.21 -8.26
CA ASN A 238 -2.85 -11.06 -9.12
C ASN A 238 -4.32 -10.64 -9.19
N LEU A 239 -4.86 -10.00 -8.15
CA LEU A 239 -6.27 -9.62 -8.04
C LEU A 239 -6.50 -8.11 -8.16
N GLY A 240 -5.43 -7.31 -8.20
CA GLY A 240 -5.50 -5.85 -8.31
C GLY A 240 -4.57 -5.26 -9.38
N ASN A 241 -3.80 -6.07 -10.12
CA ASN A 241 -2.80 -5.61 -11.10
C ASN A 241 -1.75 -4.65 -10.49
N CYS A 242 -1.43 -4.80 -9.21
CA CYS A 242 -0.47 -3.97 -8.51
C CYS A 242 0.97 -4.44 -8.74
N GLY A 243 1.97 -3.60 -8.41
CA GLY A 243 3.36 -4.05 -8.35
C GLY A 243 4.15 -4.02 -9.67
N LYS A 244 3.58 -3.53 -10.77
CA LYS A 244 4.32 -3.34 -12.04
C LYS A 244 5.20 -2.09 -11.95
N VAL A 245 6.50 -2.30 -11.73
CA VAL A 245 7.51 -1.23 -11.70
C VAL A 245 7.38 -0.32 -12.93
N GLY A 246 7.29 0.98 -12.68
CA GLY A 246 7.16 2.02 -13.70
C GLY A 246 5.72 2.33 -14.13
N THR A 247 4.72 1.54 -13.69
CA THR A 247 3.30 1.83 -13.98
C THR A 247 2.37 1.64 -12.79
N THR A 248 2.22 0.43 -12.25
CA THR A 248 1.39 0.15 -11.06
C THR A 248 2.21 -0.03 -9.78
N TYR A 249 3.50 0.33 -9.84
CA TYR A 249 4.38 0.58 -8.71
C TYR A 249 5.40 1.66 -9.10
N MET A 250 5.44 2.75 -8.35
CA MET A 250 6.26 3.92 -8.65
C MET A 250 7.27 4.26 -7.55
N GLY A 251 7.45 3.40 -6.55
CA GLY A 251 8.30 3.67 -5.39
C GLY A 251 9.74 3.94 -5.82
N THR A 252 10.21 5.19 -5.64
CA THR A 252 11.48 5.65 -6.22
C THR A 252 12.68 4.96 -5.59
N VAL A 253 12.67 4.83 -4.27
CA VAL A 253 13.71 4.10 -3.50
C VAL A 253 13.31 2.62 -3.33
N GLY A 254 12.00 2.35 -3.27
CA GLY A 254 11.45 1.05 -2.94
C GLY A 254 11.35 0.82 -1.44
N ASN A 255 10.62 -0.24 -1.05
CA ASN A 255 10.47 -0.63 0.35
C ASN A 255 10.59 -2.15 0.51
N PRO A 256 11.65 -2.65 1.18
CA PRO A 256 11.84 -4.09 1.33
C PRO A 256 10.73 -4.74 2.17
N MET A 257 10.01 -3.97 2.98
CA MET A 257 8.89 -4.50 3.78
C MET A 257 7.70 -4.89 2.90
N ASN A 258 7.58 -4.43 1.64
CA ASN A 258 6.49 -4.84 0.74
C ASN A 258 6.46 -6.36 0.45
N LEU A 259 7.55 -7.08 0.74
CA LEU A 259 7.61 -8.53 0.53
C LEU A 259 6.63 -9.30 1.40
N ILE A 260 6.46 -8.87 2.66
CA ILE A 260 5.57 -9.53 3.64
C ILE A 260 4.64 -8.55 4.35
N ASN A 261 4.80 -7.25 4.15
CA ASN A 261 4.13 -6.19 4.90
C ASN A 261 4.36 -6.31 6.41
N ILE A 262 3.72 -5.47 7.20
CA ILE A 262 3.81 -5.55 8.66
C ILE A 262 2.58 -6.32 9.15
N VAL A 263 2.76 -7.53 9.69
CA VAL A 263 1.66 -8.31 10.26
C VAL A 263 1.88 -8.45 11.76
N ILE A 264 1.10 -7.69 12.54
CA ILE A 264 1.17 -7.68 14.00
C ILE A 264 -0.13 -8.19 14.58
N ALA A 265 -0.04 -9.16 15.49
CA ALA A 265 -1.10 -9.47 16.42
C ALA A 265 -0.87 -8.66 17.71
N GLU A 266 -1.90 -7.99 18.22
CA GLU A 266 -1.76 -7.24 19.48
C GLU A 266 -1.61 -8.22 20.65
N ASN A 267 -0.84 -7.86 21.68
CA ASN A 267 -0.74 -8.65 22.92
C ASN A 267 -1.80 -8.20 23.93
N GLU A 268 -3.03 -8.65 23.74
CA GLU A 268 -4.19 -8.22 24.53
C GLU A 268 -4.09 -8.62 26.01
N GLU A 269 -3.30 -9.66 26.32
CA GLU A 269 -3.16 -10.22 27.65
C GLU A 269 -2.09 -9.49 28.50
N LYS A 270 -1.01 -9.02 27.87
CA LYS A 270 0.07 -8.28 28.56
C LYS A 270 -0.03 -6.77 28.41
N SER A 271 -0.87 -6.27 27.50
CA SER A 271 -1.11 -4.82 27.38
C SER A 271 -1.89 -4.31 28.61
N PRO A 272 -1.47 -3.19 29.23
CA PRO A 272 -2.23 -2.59 30.31
C PRO A 272 -3.45 -1.79 29.84
N PHE A 273 -3.62 -1.66 28.52
CA PHE A 273 -4.70 -0.92 27.86
C PHE A 273 -5.68 -1.87 27.16
N ALA A 274 -6.88 -1.35 26.86
CA ALA A 274 -7.85 -2.10 26.07
C ALA A 274 -7.31 -2.37 24.65
N PRO A 275 -7.58 -3.57 24.08
CA PRO A 275 -7.20 -3.90 22.71
C PRO A 275 -7.67 -2.85 21.70
N PHE A 276 -6.92 -2.65 20.62
CA PHE A 276 -7.24 -1.71 19.53
C PHE A 276 -8.66 -1.93 19.00
N SER A 277 -9.07 -3.18 18.76
CA SER A 277 -10.44 -3.51 18.33
C SER A 277 -11.49 -3.01 19.32
N VAL A 278 -11.28 -3.19 20.63
CA VAL A 278 -12.21 -2.71 21.67
C VAL A 278 -12.27 -1.18 21.68
N ARG A 279 -11.13 -0.51 21.50
CA ARG A 279 -11.07 0.96 21.36
C ARG A 279 -11.79 1.48 20.12
N LYS A 280 -11.98 0.63 19.09
CA LYS A 280 -12.78 0.92 17.89
C LYS A 280 -14.25 0.49 17.99
N GLY A 281 -14.70 0.01 19.16
CA GLY A 281 -16.10 -0.31 19.43
C GLY A 281 -16.50 -1.77 19.25
N PHE A 282 -15.54 -2.66 18.98
CA PHE A 282 -15.77 -4.11 18.93
C PHE A 282 -15.79 -4.72 20.33
N LYS A 283 -16.37 -5.91 20.48
CA LYS A 283 -16.38 -6.63 21.76
C LYS A 283 -15.03 -7.31 21.98
N LYS A 284 -14.63 -7.43 23.24
CA LYS A 284 -13.43 -8.18 23.61
C LYS A 284 -13.53 -9.63 23.10
N GLY A 285 -12.47 -10.11 22.46
CA GLY A 285 -12.39 -11.45 21.88
C GLY A 285 -12.91 -11.57 20.45
N GLU A 286 -13.57 -10.54 19.89
CA GLU A 286 -13.95 -10.54 18.48
C GLU A 286 -12.71 -10.48 17.57
N ASN A 287 -12.74 -11.31 16.53
CA ASN A 287 -11.68 -11.36 15.52
C ASN A 287 -11.81 -10.15 14.60
N VAL A 288 -10.82 -9.26 14.66
CA VAL A 288 -10.80 -8.01 13.89
C VAL A 288 -9.44 -7.83 13.27
N VAL A 289 -9.41 -7.40 12.02
CA VAL A 289 -8.20 -6.94 11.33
C VAL A 289 -8.35 -5.47 10.98
N SER A 290 -7.33 -4.68 11.29
CA SER A 290 -7.25 -3.25 10.99
C SER A 290 -6.07 -3.01 10.06
N LEU A 291 -6.29 -2.21 9.01
CA LEU A 291 -5.32 -1.95 7.96
C LEU A 291 -4.76 -0.52 8.10
N PHE A 292 -3.46 -0.37 7.91
CA PHE A 292 -2.76 0.92 7.97
C PHE A 292 -1.75 1.01 6.83
N GLU A 293 -1.50 2.24 6.36
CA GLU A 293 -0.49 2.56 5.34
C GLU A 293 0.53 3.54 5.93
N GLY A 294 1.82 3.35 5.62
CA GLY A 294 2.90 4.23 6.08
C GLY A 294 4.23 3.96 5.37
N TRP A 295 5.33 4.57 5.81
CA TRP A 295 6.63 4.41 5.13
C TRP A 295 7.48 3.25 5.64
N GLY A 296 7.19 2.71 6.83
CA GLY A 296 7.99 1.66 7.42
C GLY A 296 8.03 1.71 8.93
N VAL A 297 8.82 0.81 9.49
CA VAL A 297 9.11 0.75 10.92
C VAL A 297 10.32 1.63 11.23
N LEU A 298 10.13 2.61 12.10
CA LEU A 298 11.21 3.45 12.63
C LEU A 298 11.45 3.08 14.09
N SER A 299 12.68 2.69 14.42
CA SER A 299 13.06 2.49 15.82
C SER A 299 13.04 3.82 16.56
N ALA A 300 12.39 3.85 17.73
CA ALA A 300 12.40 5.01 18.62
C ALA A 300 13.84 5.47 18.95
N ALA A 301 14.81 4.54 19.02
CA ALA A 301 16.21 4.85 19.30
C ALA A 301 16.89 5.71 18.23
N ASN A 302 16.36 5.74 17.01
CA ASN A 302 16.92 6.57 15.92
C ASN A 302 16.45 8.03 16.01
N TRP A 303 15.57 8.35 16.94
CA TRP A 303 15.10 9.71 17.16
C TRP A 303 15.97 10.41 18.19
N ARG A 304 16.33 11.67 17.93
CA ARG A 304 17.04 12.52 18.89
C ARG A 304 16.30 12.62 20.23
N ALA A 305 14.97 12.54 20.20
CA ALA A 305 14.11 12.55 21.37
C ALA A 305 14.38 11.37 22.33
N ALA A 306 14.79 10.21 21.81
CA ALA A 306 15.08 9.03 22.61
C ALA A 306 16.51 9.02 23.17
N ALA A 307 16.95 10.14 23.75
CA ALA A 307 18.27 10.24 24.39
C ALA A 307 18.32 9.36 25.65
N TRP A 308 19.35 8.52 25.76
CA TRP A 308 19.52 7.63 26.91
C TRP A 308 20.01 8.41 28.12
N GLY A 309 19.35 8.21 29.26
CA GLY A 309 19.72 8.78 30.55
C GLY A 309 19.58 7.75 31.67
N SER A 310 19.98 8.14 32.89
CA SER A 310 19.77 7.33 34.09
C SER A 310 18.28 7.13 34.42
N GLU A 311 17.44 8.07 33.99
CA GLU A 311 15.99 8.01 34.09
C GLU A 311 15.38 8.21 32.71
N MET A 312 14.58 7.25 32.25
CA MET A 312 13.93 7.31 30.95
C MET A 312 12.49 7.78 31.12
N ASN A 313 12.11 8.88 30.45
CA ASN A 313 10.72 9.37 30.40
C ASN A 313 10.06 8.98 29.08
N TYR A 314 9.58 7.74 28.98
CA TYR A 314 8.98 7.21 27.76
C TYR A 314 7.75 8.00 27.27
N PRO A 315 6.79 8.45 28.11
CA PRO A 315 5.70 9.33 27.68
C PRO A 315 6.21 10.58 26.95
N GLN A 316 7.17 11.29 27.55
CA GLN A 316 7.74 12.51 26.96
C GLN A 316 8.51 12.21 25.67
N ILE A 317 9.30 11.13 25.64
CA ILE A 317 9.99 10.69 24.42
C ILE A 317 9.00 10.46 23.27
N ILE A 318 7.90 9.75 23.51
CA ILE A 318 6.88 9.50 22.49
C ILE A 318 6.24 10.82 22.04
N LYS A 319 5.92 11.73 22.97
CA LYS A 319 5.39 13.06 22.64
C LYS A 319 6.33 13.85 21.74
N ASP A 320 7.62 13.84 22.06
CA ASP A 320 8.64 14.56 21.28
C ASP A 320 8.87 13.93 19.91
N ILE A 321 8.71 12.61 19.77
CA ILE A 321 8.71 11.93 18.46
C ILE A 321 7.48 12.34 17.65
N VAL A 322 6.28 12.31 18.25
CA VAL A 322 5.02 12.69 17.56
C VAL A 322 5.05 14.17 17.16
N ALA A 323 5.61 15.05 17.98
CA ALA A 323 5.72 16.48 17.68
C ALA A 323 6.63 16.79 16.47
N GLN A 324 7.48 15.85 16.05
CA GLN A 324 8.34 15.98 14.87
C GLN A 324 7.64 15.53 13.57
N GLN A 325 6.43 14.99 13.66
CA GLN A 325 5.71 14.46 12.51
C GLN A 325 5.03 15.58 11.71
N GLY A 326 4.99 15.40 10.39
CA GLY A 326 4.34 16.34 9.48
C GLY A 326 2.81 16.29 9.57
N PHE A 327 2.14 17.28 8.97
CA PHE A 327 0.67 17.38 9.01
C PHE A 327 -0.05 16.37 8.10
N LEU A 328 0.63 15.83 7.09
CA LEU A 328 0.00 15.11 5.99
C LEU A 328 -0.28 13.63 6.35
N PHE A 329 0.46 13.07 7.31
CA PHE A 329 0.36 11.66 7.67
C PHE A 329 0.46 11.48 9.19
N GLY A 330 -0.25 10.50 9.71
CA GLY A 330 -0.24 10.18 11.14
C GLY A 330 0.97 9.34 11.57
N THR A 331 0.97 8.91 12.82
CA THR A 331 1.97 7.97 13.37
C THR A 331 1.26 6.87 14.16
N CYS A 332 1.64 5.63 13.91
CA CYS A 332 1.25 4.49 14.72
C CYS A 332 2.43 4.10 15.62
N ALA A 333 2.26 4.23 16.94
CA ALA A 333 3.26 3.80 17.91
C ALA A 333 2.99 2.35 18.33
N ILE A 334 3.97 1.47 18.13
CA ILE A 334 3.93 0.10 18.64
C ILE A 334 4.73 0.04 19.93
N LEU A 335 4.07 -0.28 21.04
CA LEU A 335 4.67 -0.32 22.36
C LEU A 335 4.83 -1.78 22.82
N SER A 336 6.00 -2.11 23.35
CA SER A 336 6.15 -3.36 24.10
C SER A 336 5.40 -3.25 25.43
N PRO A 337 4.99 -4.38 26.06
CA PRO A 337 4.28 -4.34 27.34
C PRO A 337 4.99 -3.53 28.44
N PRO A 338 6.33 -3.60 28.62
CA PRO A 338 7.01 -2.74 29.58
C PRO A 338 6.84 -1.25 29.29
N ILE A 339 6.98 -0.82 28.03
CA ILE A 339 6.83 0.59 27.65
C ILE A 339 5.39 1.05 27.83
N ALA A 340 4.40 0.21 27.49
CA ALA A 340 3.00 0.51 27.73
C ALA A 340 2.69 0.69 29.23
N ASN A 341 3.31 -0.09 30.12
CA ASN A 341 3.17 0.10 31.57
C ASN A 341 3.77 1.44 32.03
N PHE A 342 4.93 1.86 31.50
CA PHE A 342 5.46 3.20 31.80
C PHE A 342 4.48 4.33 31.44
N ILE A 343 3.69 4.17 30.37
CA ILE A 343 2.66 5.16 30.00
C ILE A 343 1.54 5.19 31.04
N LYS A 344 1.09 4.02 31.50
CA LYS A 344 0.05 3.90 32.52
C LYS A 344 0.52 4.42 33.88
N ASP A 345 1.73 4.07 34.30
CA ASP A 345 2.33 4.50 35.55
C ASP A 345 2.56 6.02 35.60
N ALA A 346 2.72 6.67 34.44
CA ALA A 346 2.75 8.12 34.30
C ALA A 346 1.37 8.81 34.40
N GLY A 347 0.29 8.05 34.66
CA GLY A 347 -1.05 8.57 34.92
C GLY A 347 -1.99 8.61 33.71
N HIS A 348 -1.60 8.03 32.57
CA HIS A 348 -2.49 7.88 31.41
C HIS A 348 -3.24 6.54 31.49
N ASN A 349 -4.50 6.57 31.92
CA ASN A 349 -5.26 5.33 32.19
C ASN A 349 -5.82 4.69 30.92
N THR A 350 -5.99 5.47 29.86
CA THR A 350 -6.46 5.03 28.54
C THR A 350 -5.55 5.54 27.43
N ILE A 351 -5.57 4.87 26.26
CA ILE A 351 -4.81 5.34 25.10
C ILE A 351 -5.42 6.64 24.56
N GLU A 352 -6.73 6.83 24.66
CA GLU A 352 -7.43 8.05 24.23
C GLU A 352 -6.99 9.27 25.06
N GLU A 353 -6.81 9.10 26.37
CA GLU A 353 -6.21 10.12 27.23
C GLU A 353 -4.78 10.45 26.82
N PHE A 354 -3.99 9.43 26.50
CA PHE A 354 -2.61 9.60 26.06
C PHE A 354 -2.53 10.30 24.69
N GLU A 355 -3.30 9.87 23.69
CA GLU A 355 -3.40 10.49 22.36
C GLU A 355 -3.78 11.98 22.46
N LYS A 356 -4.73 12.33 23.34
CA LYS A 356 -5.11 13.72 23.61
C LYS A 356 -3.94 14.53 24.19
N TRP A 357 -3.12 13.93 25.04
CA TRP A 357 -1.94 14.58 25.62
C TRP A 357 -0.76 14.70 24.65
N LEU A 358 -0.63 13.75 23.71
CA LEU A 358 0.37 13.76 22.64
C LEU A 358 0.13 14.91 21.65
N THR A 359 -1.12 15.26 21.40
CA THR A 359 -1.52 16.21 20.35
C THR A 359 -1.16 17.66 20.71
N PRO A 360 -0.20 18.32 20.03
CA PRO A 360 -0.10 19.79 20.09
C PRO A 360 -1.26 20.41 19.31
N PRO A 361 -1.72 21.63 19.64
CA PRO A 361 -2.78 22.30 18.89
C PRO A 361 -2.38 22.40 17.41
N MET A 362 -3.24 21.91 16.50
CA MET A 362 -3.02 22.03 15.06
C MET A 362 -2.88 23.51 14.68
N THR A 363 -1.63 23.96 14.52
CA THR A 363 -1.37 25.20 13.81
C THR A 363 -1.24 24.83 12.34
N PHE A 364 -2.31 25.03 11.58
CA PHE A 364 -2.11 25.29 10.15
C PHE A 364 -1.02 26.35 10.05
N PRO A 365 0.02 26.16 9.22
CA PRO A 365 0.72 27.31 8.70
C PRO A 365 -0.37 28.11 8.00
N LYS A 366 -0.86 29.18 8.64
CA LYS A 366 -1.57 30.22 7.90
C LYS A 366 -0.62 30.52 6.75
N ALA A 367 -1.05 30.26 5.51
CA ALA A 367 -0.35 30.79 4.37
C ALA A 367 -0.02 32.22 4.75
N LYS A 368 1.27 32.59 4.74
CA LYS A 368 1.64 34.00 4.87
C LYS A 368 0.98 34.69 3.69
N ALA A 369 -0.25 35.16 3.88
CA ALA A 369 -0.85 36.21 3.10
C ALA A 369 0.01 37.43 3.46
N GLY A 370 1.05 37.65 2.68
CA GLY A 370 2.08 38.60 3.02
C GLY A 370 2.96 38.95 1.82
N ALA A 371 2.54 40.02 1.14
CA ALA A 371 3.37 41.03 0.49
C ALA A 371 4.17 40.62 -0.76
N ALA A 372 3.54 40.77 -1.94
CA ALA A 372 3.85 41.79 -2.94
C ALA A 372 2.96 41.59 -4.17
#